data_AF-A0A6L9QMF6-F1
#
_entry.id   AF-A0A6L9QMF6-F1
#
_cell.length_a   1.000
_cell.length_b   1.000
_cell.length_c   1.000
_cell.angle_alpha   90.00
_cell.angle_beta   90.00
_cell.angle_gamma   90.00
#
_symmetry.space_group_name_H-M   'P 1'
#
loop_
_entity.id
_entity.type
_entity.pdbx_description
1 polymer ?
#
loop_
_entity_poly.entity_id
_entity_poly.type
_entity_poly.pdbx_seq_one_letter_code
_entity_poly.pdbx_strand_id
1 'polypeptide(L)'
;AAAALERARETAGVVRGLLDRREELRGRLEAYRVKAARLGHAEDAELARMYEQARELLWTSPCDLRKATVSLSGYQRAIMARAEG
;
A
#
# COMPACT_ATOMS: atom_id res chain seq x y z
N ALA A 1 -16.89 -28.73 -20.06
CA ALA A 1 -17.07 -28.37 -18.64
C ALA A 1 -15.73 -28.23 -17.90
N ALA A 2 -14.86 -29.25 -17.90
CA ALA A 2 -13.58 -29.22 -17.17
C ALA A 2 -12.68 -28.01 -17.49
N ALA A 3 -12.48 -27.68 -18.77
CA ALA A 3 -11.65 -26.53 -19.16
C ALA A 3 -12.20 -25.16 -18.70
N ALA A 4 -13.52 -25.03 -18.52
CA ALA A 4 -14.11 -23.80 -18.00
C ALA A 4 -13.88 -23.68 -16.48
N LEU A 5 -13.92 -24.81 -15.76
CA LEU A 5 -13.62 -24.87 -14.33
C LEU A 5 -12.15 -24.53 -14.03
N GLU A 6 -11.21 -25.06 -14.82
CA GLU A 6 -9.79 -24.74 -14.65
C GLU A 6 -9.50 -23.24 -14.85
N ARG A 7 -10.01 -22.64 -15.93
CA ARG A 7 -9.87 -21.19 -16.15
C ARG A 7 -10.48 -20.35 -15.03
N ALA A 8 -11.61 -20.79 -14.47
CA ALA A 8 -12.23 -20.11 -13.34
C ALA A 8 -11.34 -20.17 -12.08
N ARG A 9 -10.70 -21.32 -11.82
CA ARG A 9 -9.74 -21.49 -10.71
C ARG A 9 -8.50 -20.62 -10.90
N GLU A 10 -7.93 -20.60 -12.09
CA GLU A 10 -6.78 -19.75 -12.43
C GLU A 10 -7.11 -18.26 -12.18
N THR A 11 -8.25 -17.81 -12.71
CA THR A 11 -8.70 -16.42 -12.54
C THR A 11 -8.94 -16.09 -11.06
N ALA A 12 -9.58 -16.99 -10.32
CA ALA A 12 -9.79 -16.81 -8.88
C ALA A 12 -8.46 -16.73 -8.11
N GLY A 13 -7.45 -17.52 -8.49
CA GLY A 13 -6.11 -17.45 -7.94
C GLY A 13 -5.44 -16.10 -8.18
N VAL A 14 -5.53 -15.57 -9.41
CA VAL A 14 -5.01 -14.24 -9.75
C VAL A 14 -5.70 -13.14 -8.93
N VAL A 15 -7.03 -13.16 -8.86
CA VAL A 15 -7.79 -12.17 -8.09
C VAL A 15 -7.44 -12.26 -6.60
N ARG A 16 -7.33 -13.46 -6.04
CA ARG A 16 -6.90 -13.67 -4.65
C ARG A 16 -5.53 -13.04 -4.42
N GLY A 17 -4.54 -13.32 -5.27
CA GLY A 17 -3.20 -12.76 -5.13
C GLY A 17 -3.17 -11.23 -5.20
N LEU A 18 -4.00 -10.61 -6.04
CA LEU A 18 -4.12 -9.14 -6.09
C LEU A 18 -4.74 -8.55 -4.82
N LEU A 19 -5.74 -9.23 -4.24
CA LEU A 19 -6.35 -8.81 -2.98
C LEU A 19 -5.38 -8.97 -1.81
N ASP A 20 -4.67 -10.09 -1.74
CA ASP A 20 -3.67 -10.33 -0.71
C ASP A 20 -2.55 -9.28 -0.76
N ARG A 21 -2.11 -8.93 -1.98
CA ARG A 21 -1.13 -7.86 -2.18
C ARG A 21 -1.65 -6.50 -1.71
N ARG A 22 -2.92 -6.20 -1.91
CA ARG A 22 -3.55 -4.96 -1.43
C ARG A 22 -3.52 -4.90 0.10
N GLU A 23 -3.89 -5.99 0.78
CA GLU A 23 -3.85 -6.07 2.24
C GLU A 23 -2.43 -5.93 2.81
N GLU A 24 -1.44 -6.55 2.17
CA GLU A 24 -0.03 -6.37 2.55
C GLU A 24 0.39 -4.89 2.48
N LEU A 25 0.04 -4.20 1.38
CA LEU A 25 0.36 -2.78 1.22
C LEU A 25 -0.32 -1.90 2.28
N ARG A 26 -1.57 -2.22 2.66
CA ARG A 26 -2.29 -1.52 3.74
C ARG A 26 -1.60 -1.70 5.08
N GLY A 27 -1.23 -2.93 5.42
CA GLY A 27 -0.49 -3.22 6.66
C GLY A 27 0.85 -2.50 6.71
N ARG A 28 1.59 -2.47 5.60
CA ARG A 28 2.85 -1.72 5.50
C ARG A 28 2.66 -0.21 5.65
N LEU A 29 1.64 0.37 5.02
CA LEU A 29 1.34 1.79 5.14
C LEU A 29 1.10 2.19 6.60
N GLU A 30 0.31 1.39 7.33
CA GLU A 30 0.02 1.65 8.74
C GLU A 30 1.27 1.49 9.61
N ALA A 31 2.09 0.46 9.37
CA ALA A 31 3.36 0.28 10.07
C ALA A 31 4.30 1.49 9.90
N TYR A 32 4.36 2.07 8.70
CA TYR A 32 5.16 3.27 8.45
C TYR A 32 4.57 4.53 9.07
N ARG A 33 3.24 4.68 9.13
CA ARG A 33 2.57 5.75 9.90
C ARG A 33 2.92 5.68 11.39
N VAL A 34 2.84 4.50 11.99
CA VAL A 34 3.24 4.29 13.39
C VAL A 34 4.74 4.62 13.57
N LYS A 35 5.60 4.20 12.63
CA LYS A 35 7.03 4.54 12.68
C LYS A 35 7.26 6.05 12.62
N ALA A 36 6.61 6.78 11.70
CA ALA A 36 6.74 8.23 11.57
C ALA A 36 6.33 8.96 12.86
N ALA A 37 5.22 8.54 13.48
CA ALA A 37 4.77 9.09 14.76
C ALA A 37 5.78 8.85 15.89
N ARG A 38 6.36 7.64 15.98
CA ARG A 38 7.39 7.31 16.98
C ARG A 38 8.68 8.12 16.81
N LEU A 39 8.98 8.57 15.59
CA LEU A 39 10.12 9.44 15.29
C LEU A 39 9.81 10.93 15.51
N GLY A 40 8.61 11.29 15.98
CA GLY A 40 8.22 12.68 16.23
C GLY A 40 7.75 13.45 15.00
N HIS A 41 7.52 12.77 13.87
CA HIS A 41 7.06 13.40 12.61
C HIS A 41 5.55 13.31 12.40
N ALA A 42 4.76 13.21 13.48
CA ALA A 42 3.30 13.12 13.38
C ALA A 42 2.67 14.37 12.73
N GLU A 43 3.24 15.55 13.01
CA GLU A 43 2.77 16.84 12.51
C GLU A 43 3.47 17.26 11.19
N ASP A 44 4.30 16.39 10.60
CA ASP A 44 4.95 16.69 9.31
C ASP A 44 3.91 16.68 8.19
N ALA A 45 3.59 17.87 7.69
CA ALA A 45 2.56 18.06 6.66
C ALA A 45 2.89 17.37 5.32
N GLU A 46 4.17 17.17 4.99
CA GLU A 46 4.55 16.45 3.78
C GLU A 46 4.30 14.95 3.96
N LEU A 47 4.74 14.38 5.08
CA LEU A 47 4.49 12.97 5.42
C LEU A 47 2.99 12.67 5.51
N ALA A 48 2.20 13.59 6.08
CA ALA A 48 0.75 13.47 6.12
C ALA A 48 0.13 13.41 4.71
N ARG A 49 0.54 14.31 3.80
CA ARG A 49 0.07 14.29 2.40
C ARG A 49 0.45 13.00 1.68
N MET A 50 1.67 12.51 1.86
CA MET A 50 2.13 11.26 1.25
C MET A 50 1.38 10.04 1.79
N TYR A 51 1.08 10.02 3.09
CA TYR A 51 0.24 8.99 3.71
C TYR A 51 -1.16 9.00 3.11
N GLU A 52 -1.81 10.16 3.04
CA GLU A 52 -3.17 10.27 2.49
C GLU A 52 -3.22 9.86 1.01
N GLN A 53 -2.23 10.23 0.21
CA GLN A 53 -2.14 9.78 -1.20
C GLN A 53 -2.06 8.25 -1.31
N ALA A 54 -1.21 7.61 -0.50
CA ALA A 54 -1.10 6.16 -0.51
C ALA A 54 -2.38 5.48 0.02
N ARG A 55 -3.01 6.06 1.05
CA ARG A 55 -4.26 5.59 1.64
C ARG A 55 -5.41 5.68 0.63
N GLU A 56 -5.55 6.79 -0.07
CA GLU A 56 -6.59 6.98 -1.09
C GLU A 56 -6.49 5.91 -2.18
N LEU A 57 -5.28 5.66 -2.70
CA LEU A 57 -5.05 4.62 -3.71
C LEU A 57 -5.42 3.21 -3.19
N LEU A 58 -5.11 2.91 -1.92
CA LEU A 58 -5.33 1.58 -1.32
C LEU A 58 -6.76 1.35 -0.86
N TRP A 59 -7.57 2.39 -0.62
CA TRP A 59 -8.96 2.26 -0.19
C TRP A 59 -9.99 2.55 -1.28
N THR A 60 -9.58 3.13 -2.40
CA THR A 60 -10.44 3.34 -3.57
C THR A 60 -10.65 2.05 -4.37
N SER A 61 -11.78 1.98 -5.08
CA SER A 61 -12.07 0.96 -6.09
C SER A 61 -12.32 1.64 -7.44
N PRO A 62 -11.64 1.23 -8.53
CA PRO A 62 -10.58 0.23 -8.58
C PRO A 62 -9.27 0.70 -7.91
N CYS A 63 -8.55 -0.23 -7.27
CA CYS A 63 -7.25 0.04 -6.65
C CYS A 63 -6.13 -0.16 -7.67
N ASP A 64 -5.41 0.92 -8.03
CA ASP A 64 -4.20 0.83 -8.83
C ASP A 64 -3.01 0.40 -7.94
N LEU A 65 -2.76 -0.91 -7.87
CA LEU A 65 -1.69 -1.50 -7.06
C LEU A 65 -0.29 -0.97 -7.43
N ARG A 66 -0.06 -0.62 -8.70
CA ARG A 66 1.23 -0.09 -9.14
C ARG A 66 1.44 1.30 -8.56
N LYS A 67 0.47 2.20 -8.73
CA LYS A 67 0.53 3.56 -8.15
C LYS A 67 0.61 3.50 -6.64
N ALA A 68 -0.18 2.65 -5.99
CA ALA A 68 -0.15 2.47 -4.54
C ALA A 68 1.24 2.02 -4.04
N THR A 69 1.88 1.09 -4.75
CA THR A 69 3.24 0.63 -4.41
C THR A 69 4.26 1.77 -4.53
N VAL A 70 4.22 2.54 -5.61
CA VAL A 70 5.13 3.70 -5.79
C VAL A 70 4.90 4.76 -4.71
N SER A 71 3.64 5.10 -4.42
CA SER A 71 3.29 6.08 -3.39
C SER A 71 3.78 5.65 -2.00
N LEU A 72 3.56 4.38 -1.64
CA LEU A 72 4.05 3.82 -0.38
C LEU A 72 5.58 3.82 -0.29
N SER A 73 6.28 3.44 -1.37
CA SER A 73 7.73 3.49 -1.42
C SER A 73 8.28 4.91 -1.31
N GLY A 74 7.58 5.90 -1.88
CA GLY A 74 7.88 7.32 -1.67
C GLY A 74 7.78 7.70 -0.20
N TYR A 75 6.66 7.40 0.43
CA TYR A 75 6.41 7.68 1.84
C TYR A 75 7.45 7.01 2.77
N GLN A 76 7.75 5.74 2.53
CA GLN A 76 8.80 5.00 3.25
C GLN A 76 10.15 5.71 3.15
N ARG A 77 10.58 6.11 1.95
CA ARG A 77 11.88 6.79 1.77
C ARG A 77 11.91 8.15 2.48
N ALA A 78 10.81 8.91 2.44
CA ALA A 78 10.72 10.20 3.13
C ALA A 78 10.83 10.06 4.65
N ILE A 79 10.25 9.00 5.24
CA ILE A 79 10.42 8.69 6.67
C ILE A 79 11.88 8.32 6.98
N MET A 80 12.49 7.46 6.17
CA MET A 80 13.87 7.02 6.40
C MET A 80 14.85 8.19 6.33
N ALA A 81 14.71 9.07 5.34
CA ALA A 81 15.56 10.25 5.18
C ALA A 81 15.49 11.20 6.39
N ARG A 82 14.33 11.32 7.05
CA ARG A 82 14.17 12.14 8.26
C ARG A 82 14.68 11.47 9.52
N ALA A 83 14.75 10.14 9.53
CA ALA A 83 15.31 9.38 10.66
C ALA A 83 16.85 9.39 10.67
N GLU A 84 17.47 9.69 9.53
CA GLU A 84 18.93 9.69 9.34
C GLU A 84 19.56 11.08 9.51
N GLY A 85 18.76 12.15 9.53
CA GLY A 85 19.20 13.54 9.74
C GLY A 85 18.89 14.05 11.14
#